data_AF-A0A3S1CDN7-F1
#
_entry.id   AF-A0A3S1CDN7-F1
#
_cell.length_a   1.000
_cell.length_b   1.000
_cell.length_c   1.000
_cell.angle_alpha   90.00
_cell.angle_beta   90.00
_cell.angle_gamma   90.00
#
_symmetry.space_group_name_H-M   'P 1'
#
loop_
_entity.id
_entity.type
_entity.pdbx_description
1 polymer ?
#
loop_
_entity_poly.entity_id
_entity_poly.type
_entity_poly.pdbx_seq_one_letter_code
_entity_poly.pdbx_strand_id
1 'polypeptide(L)' 'MTSRTICAGLALALLTGCATNGPATEGSCAAFRPVYVSRADTLTEGTAEQLLAHNRTGARLCGWKPAR' A
#
# COMPACT_ATOMS: atom_id res chain seq x y z
N MET A 1 -14.66 34.06 19.04
CA MET A 1 -14.92 32.60 18.96
C MET A 1 -15.00 32.05 20.38
N THR A 2 -16.14 31.51 20.77
CA THR A 2 -16.35 30.95 22.12
C THR A 2 -15.78 29.53 22.19
N SER A 3 -15.37 29.08 23.38
CA SER A 3 -14.78 27.73 23.59
C SER A 3 -15.63 26.60 22.98
N ARG A 4 -16.96 26.73 22.99
CA ARG A 4 -17.90 25.80 22.36
C ARG A 4 -17.71 25.66 20.85
N THR A 5 -17.38 26.75 20.15
CA THR A 5 -17.15 26.73 18.69
C THR A 5 -15.83 26.04 18.31
N ILE A 6 -14.82 26.08 19.18
CA ILE A 6 -13.52 25.41 18.95
C ILE A 6 -13.67 23.89 19.11
N CYS A 7 -14.34 23.44 20.18
CA CYS A 7 -14.56 22.00 20.39
C CYS A 7 -15.42 21.38 19.28
N ALA A 8 -16.45 22.09 18.81
CA ALA A 8 -17.29 21.62 17.71
C ALA A 8 -16.50 21.52 16.38
N GLY A 9 -15.63 22.50 16.08
CA GLY A 9 -14.78 22.46 14.89
C GLY A 9 -13.75 21.33 14.92
N LEU A 10 -13.12 21.08 16.07
CA LEU A 10 -12.13 20.01 16.24
C LEU A 10 -12.78 18.62 16.13
N ALA A 11 -13.98 18.44 16.69
CA ALA A 11 -14.72 17.19 16.60
C ALA A 11 -15.12 16.85 15.15
N LEU A 12 -15.48 17.86 14.33
CA LEU A 12 -15.81 17.67 12.92
C LEU A 12 -14.58 17.26 12.09
N ALA A 13 -13.40 17.83 12.36
CA ALA A 13 -12.18 17.50 11.62
C ALA A 13 -11.73 16.04 11.82
N LEU A 14 -11.87 15.52 13.04
CA LEU A 14 -11.46 14.15 13.41
C LEU A 14 -12.31 13.06 12.75
N LEU A 15 -13.52 13.38 12.26
CA LEU A 15 -14.43 12.41 11.62
C LEU A 15 -14.11 12.16 10.14
N THR A 16 -13.18 12.90 9.53
CA THR A 16 -12.86 12.79 8.09
C THR A 16 -11.73 11.79 7.77
N GLY A 17 -11.08 11.21 8.79
CA GLY A 17 -9.91 10.34 8.62
C GLY A 17 -10.15 9.02 7.87
N CYS A 18 -11.38 8.53 7.81
CA CYS A 18 -11.73 7.29 7.08
C CYS A 18 -12.16 7.52 5.63
N ALA A 19 -12.28 8.76 5.16
CA ALA A 19 -12.85 9.04 3.83
C ALA A 19 -11.80 9.08 2.70
N THR A 20 -10.51 9.23 3.00
CA THR A 20 -9.48 9.47 1.97
C THR A 20 -8.72 8.24 1.52
N ASN A 21 -8.84 7.14 2.26
CA ASN A 21 -8.15 5.90 1.95
C ASN A 21 -9.26 4.86 1.77
N GLY A 22 -9.39 4.24 0.58
CA GLY A 22 -10.26 3.06 0.46
C GLY A 22 -9.72 1.90 1.31
N PRO A 23 -9.96 0.62 0.95
CA PRO A 23 -9.24 -0.49 1.57
C PRO A 23 -7.77 -0.13 1.80
N ALA A 24 -7.21 -0.42 2.99
CA ALA A 24 -5.84 -0.03 3.34
C ALA A 24 -4.77 -0.48 2.32
N THR A 25 -5.13 -1.44 1.46
CA THR A 25 -4.34 -1.92 0.33
C THR A 25 -4.36 -1.01 -0.90
N GLU A 26 -5.37 -0.18 -1.13
CA GLU A 26 -5.49 0.64 -2.35
C GLU A 26 -4.31 1.60 -2.54
N GLY A 27 -3.96 2.37 -1.49
CA GLY A 27 -2.80 3.26 -1.54
C GLY A 27 -1.50 2.50 -1.78
N SER A 28 -1.35 1.33 -1.16
CA SER A 28 -0.18 0.46 -1.34
C SER A 28 -0.10 -0.11 -2.76
N CYS A 29 -1.22 -0.62 -3.30
CA CYS A 29 -1.27 -1.19 -4.65
C CYS A 29 -1.09 -0.12 -5.75
N ALA A 30 -1.38 1.15 -5.47
CA ALA A 30 -1.10 2.27 -6.37
C ALA A 30 0.39 2.67 -6.35
N ALA A 31 1.04 2.61 -5.19
CA ALA A 31 2.43 2.99 -5.03
C ALA A 31 3.44 1.93 -5.49
N PHE A 32 3.08 0.64 -5.38
CA PHE A 32 3.97 -0.48 -5.68
C PHE A 32 3.53 -1.26 -6.92
N ARG A 33 4.48 -1.98 -7.54
CA ARG A 33 4.26 -2.85 -8.71
C ARG A 33 5.06 -4.16 -8.58
N PRO A 34 4.76 -5.19 -9.39
CA PRO A 34 5.57 -6.41 -9.44
C PRO A 34 7.01 -6.10 -9.83
N VAL A 35 7.95 -6.84 -9.24
CA VAL A 35 9.36 -6.83 -9.63
C VAL A 35 9.63 -8.06 -10.49
N TYR A 36 9.85 -7.87 -11.78
CA TYR A 36 10.18 -8.95 -12.69
C TYR A 36 11.69 -9.12 -12.79
N VAL A 37 12.13 -10.38 -12.82
CA VAL A 37 13.53 -10.76 -12.96
C VAL A 37 13.74 -11.38 -14.34
N SER A 38 14.91 -11.12 -14.91
CA SER A 38 15.39 -11.66 -16.17
C SER A 38 16.47 -12.72 -15.91
N ARG A 39 16.88 -13.43 -16.97
CA ARG A 39 18.01 -14.38 -16.87
C ARG A 39 19.36 -13.69 -16.62
N ALA A 40 19.45 -12.38 -16.84
CA ALA A 40 20.68 -11.62 -16.64
C ALA A 40 20.87 -11.16 -15.19
N ASP A 41 19.83 -11.26 -14.35
CA ASP A 41 19.89 -10.80 -12.96
C ASP A 41 20.61 -11.83 -12.09
N THR A 42 21.59 -11.36 -11.31
CA THR A 42 22.26 -12.16 -10.27
C THR A 42 21.71 -11.76 -8.92
N LEU A 43 20.97 -12.66 -8.28
CA LEU A 43 20.38 -12.45 -6.96
C LEU A 43 21.11 -13.30 -5.92
N THR A 44 21.25 -12.76 -4.71
CA THR A 44 21.50 -13.61 -3.54
C THR A 44 20.23 -14.36 -3.19
N GLU A 45 20.34 -15.51 -2.50
CA GLU A 45 19.18 -16.28 -2.06
C GLU A 45 18.19 -15.42 -1.26
N GLY A 46 18.69 -14.67 -0.27
CA GLY A 46 17.85 -13.81 0.56
C GLY A 46 17.13 -12.71 -0.24
N THR A 47 17.77 -12.16 -1.27
CA THR A 47 17.10 -11.19 -2.16
C THR A 47 16.01 -11.88 -2.99
N ALA A 48 16.27 -13.08 -3.52
CA ALA A 48 15.28 -13.84 -4.29
C ALA A 48 14.04 -14.18 -3.44
N GLU A 49 14.24 -14.61 -2.19
CA GLU A 49 13.16 -14.88 -1.24
C GLU A 49 12.29 -13.64 -0.95
N GLN A 50 12.93 -12.48 -0.73
CA GLN A 50 12.23 -11.22 -0.47
C GLN A 50 11.41 -10.76 -1.67
N LEU A 51 11.97 -10.82 -2.89
CA LEU A 51 11.25 -10.48 -4.12
C LEU A 51 10.07 -11.42 -4.35
N LEU A 52 10.26 -12.72 -4.09
CA LEU A 52 9.19 -13.70 -4.20
C LEU A 52 8.06 -13.42 -3.21
N ALA A 53 8.38 -13.10 -1.95
CA ALA A 53 7.40 -12.74 -0.93
C ALA A 53 6.63 -11.45 -1.30
N HIS A 54 7.34 -10.43 -1.80
CA HIS A 54 6.73 -9.18 -2.29
C HIS A 54 5.74 -9.44 -3.42
N ASN A 55 6.16 -10.15 -4.46
CA ASN A 55 5.34 -10.42 -5.63
C ASN A 55 4.13 -11.32 -5.30
N ARG A 56 4.28 -12.33 -4.43
CA ARG A 56 3.16 -13.16 -3.97
C ARG A 56 2.14 -12.36 -3.15
N THR A 57 2.62 -11.47 -2.30
CA THR A 57 1.76 -10.59 -1.50
C THR A 57 0.94 -9.67 -2.41
N GLY A 58 1.57 -9.03 -3.40
CA GLY A 58 0.85 -8.20 -4.36
C GLY A 58 -0.04 -9.00 -5.32
N ALA A 59 0.29 -10.25 -5.65
CA ALA A 59 -0.63 -11.12 -6.41
C ALA A 59 -1.92 -11.39 -5.62
N ARG A 60 -1.80 -11.64 -4.30
CA ARG A 60 -2.94 -11.88 -3.40
C ARG A 60 -3.76 -10.62 -3.13
N LEU A 61 -3.11 -9.49 -2.85
CA LEU A 61 -3.77 -8.26 -2.37
C LEU A 61 -4.12 -7.28 -3.49
N CYS A 62 -3.32 -7.24 -4.55
CA CYS A 62 -3.40 -6.24 -5.62
C CYS A 62 -3.71 -6.85 -7.00
N GLY A 63 -3.88 -8.17 -7.11
CA GLY A 63 -4.19 -8.85 -8.38
C GLY A 63 -3.04 -8.87 -9.38
N TRP A 64 -1.81 -8.61 -8.94
CA TRP A 64 -0.62 -8.62 -9.78
C TRP A 64 -0.42 -9.96 -10.50
N LYS A 65 0.13 -9.90 -11.72
CA LYS A 65 0.37 -11.08 -12.56
C LYS A 65 1.86 -11.38 -12.69
N PRO A 66 2.25 -12.67 -12.76
CA PRO A 66 3.62 -13.05 -13.09
C PRO A 66 4.04 -12.52 -14.46
N ALA A 67 5.35 -12.40 -14.68
CA ALA A 67 5.90 -12.20 -16.02
C ALA A 67 5.54 -13.40 -16.91
N ARG A 68 5.40 -13.14 -18.22
CA ARG A 68 5.24 -14.20 -19.22
C ARG A 68 6.57 -14.81 -19.61
#